data_AF-A0A7X4A4Z1-F1
#
_entry.id   AF-A0A7X4A4Z1-F1
#
_cell.length_a   1.000
_cell.length_b   1.000
_cell.length_c   1.000
_cell.angle_alpha   90.00
_cell.angle_beta   90.00
_cell.angle_gamma   90.00
#
_symmetry.space_group_name_H-M   'P 1'
#
loop_
_entity.id
_entity.type
_entity.pdbx_description
1 polymer ?
#
loop_
_entity_poly.entity_id
_entity_poly.type
_entity_poly.pdbx_seq_one_letter_code
_entity_poly.pdbx_strand_id
1 'polypeptide(L)'
;MEWYEAGTLMLSLALVPLALGVPVFISFLFANAIGVLIFMGGADGLIQLVSNGTVSISSFLLVPVPLFILMGEIFFHAGLAVRVFNALDAVFGGIRGRLSYLCVTSGTVFATLTGTSMASTAMMGSML
;
A
#
# COMPACT_ATOMS: atom_id res chain seq x y z
N MET A 1 -21.47 20.45 -18.78
CA MET A 1 -20.70 20.74 -17.55
C MET A 1 -19.43 21.43 -17.97
N GLU A 2 -19.15 22.57 -17.36
CA GLU A 2 -17.86 23.23 -17.54
C GLU A 2 -16.77 22.43 -16.81
N TRP A 3 -15.50 22.58 -17.22
CA TRP A 3 -14.39 21.77 -16.73
C TRP A 3 -14.16 21.90 -15.21
N TYR A 4 -14.46 23.07 -14.64
CA TYR A 4 -14.34 23.32 -13.21
C TYR A 4 -15.43 22.60 -12.40
N GLU A 5 -16.65 22.46 -12.93
CA GLU A 5 -17.74 21.72 -12.29
C GLU A 5 -17.46 20.23 -12.32
N ALA A 6 -16.96 19.72 -13.45
CA ALA A 6 -16.59 18.32 -13.57
C ALA A 6 -15.43 17.96 -12.63
N GLY A 7 -14.41 18.81 -12.57
CA GLY A 7 -13.27 18.62 -11.68
C GLY A 7 -13.65 18.62 -10.20
N THR A 8 -14.44 19.60 -9.76
CA THR A 8 -14.89 19.69 -8.36
C THR A 8 -15.81 18.54 -7.96
N LEU A 9 -16.67 18.08 -8.87
CA LEU A 9 -17.55 16.94 -8.63
C LEU A 9 -16.75 15.63 -8.49
N MET A 10 -15.79 15.35 -9.37
CA MET A 10 -14.94 14.16 -9.26
C MET A 10 -14.05 14.18 -8.00
N LEU A 11 -13.48 15.34 -7.68
CA LEU A 11 -12.59 15.49 -6.53
C LEU A 11 -13.35 15.34 -5.20
N SER A 12 -14.56 15.91 -5.11
CA SER A 12 -15.43 15.76 -3.93
C SER A 12 -15.91 14.31 -3.76
N LEU A 13 -16.26 13.62 -4.85
CA LEU A 13 -16.67 12.22 -4.79
C LEU A 13 -15.58 11.27 -4.28
N ALA A 14 -14.30 11.58 -4.53
CA ALA A 14 -13.19 10.81 -3.97
C ALA A 14 -12.88 11.23 -2.53
N LEU A 15 -12.78 12.55 -2.26
CA LEU A 15 -12.29 13.05 -0.97
C LEU A 15 -13.31 12.94 0.17
N VAL A 16 -14.61 13.07 -0.10
CA VAL A 16 -15.64 13.01 0.96
C VAL A 16 -15.69 11.61 1.61
N PRO A 17 -15.75 10.49 0.86
CA PRO A 17 -15.69 9.15 1.47
C PRO A 17 -14.36 8.89 2.20
N LEU A 18 -13.25 9.38 1.67
CA LEU A 18 -11.94 9.31 2.32
C LEU A 18 -11.92 10.06 3.66
N ALA A 19 -12.52 11.26 3.71
CA ALA A 19 -12.65 12.04 4.95
C ALA A 19 -13.56 11.36 5.99
N LEU A 20 -14.54 10.56 5.54
CA LEU A 20 -15.40 9.75 6.39
C LEU A 20 -14.73 8.47 6.92
N GLY A 21 -13.46 8.23 6.55
CA GLY A 21 -12.70 7.06 7.00
C GLY A 21 -13.05 5.77 6.25
N VAL A 22 -13.73 5.86 5.11
CA VAL A 22 -14.01 4.70 4.25
C VAL A 22 -12.70 4.19 3.65
N PRO A 23 -12.46 2.85 3.59
CA PRO A 23 -11.29 2.28 2.95
C PRO A 23 -11.06 2.85 1.54
N VAL A 24 -9.81 3.20 1.24
CA VAL A 24 -9.43 3.90 0.00
C VAL A 24 -9.99 3.21 -1.24
N PHE A 25 -9.91 1.87 -1.33
CA PHE A 25 -10.41 1.14 -2.50
C PHE A 25 -11.93 1.31 -2.71
N ILE A 26 -12.72 1.40 -1.65
CA ILE A 26 -14.18 1.58 -1.72
C ILE A 26 -14.50 3.01 -2.15
N SER A 27 -13.79 4.00 -1.58
CA SER A 27 -13.92 5.41 -1.95
C SER A 27 -13.67 5.63 -3.44
N PHE A 28 -12.59 5.03 -3.97
CA PHE A 28 -12.29 5.10 -5.41
C PHE A 28 -13.27 4.31 -6.26
N LEU A 29 -13.73 3.14 -5.82
CA LEU A 29 -14.73 2.35 -6.56
C LEU A 29 -16.04 3.16 -6.73
N PHE A 30 -16.51 3.78 -5.64
CA PHE A 30 -17.71 4.61 -5.65
C PHE A 30 -17.55 5.84 -6.55
N ALA A 31 -16.44 6.56 -6.42
CA ALA A 31 -16.13 7.72 -7.24
C ALA A 31 -16.06 7.37 -8.74
N ASN A 32 -15.43 6.24 -9.10
CA ASN A 32 -15.34 5.78 -10.48
C ASN A 32 -16.70 5.31 -11.01
N ALA A 33 -17.49 4.57 -10.23
CA ALA A 33 -18.81 4.10 -10.65
C ALA A 33 -19.74 5.27 -10.99
N ILE A 34 -19.79 6.30 -10.12
CA ILE A 34 -20.62 7.48 -10.35
C ILE A 34 -20.04 8.37 -11.45
N GLY A 35 -18.71 8.54 -11.50
CA GLY A 35 -18.06 9.30 -12.57
C GLY A 35 -18.36 8.74 -13.95
N VAL A 36 -18.29 7.42 -14.11
CA VAL A 36 -18.61 6.73 -15.36
C VAL A 36 -20.08 6.90 -15.75
N LEU A 37 -21.00 6.82 -14.78
CA LEU A 37 -22.43 7.04 -15.04
C LEU A 37 -22.74 8.45 -15.56
N ILE A 38 -22.05 9.46 -15.05
CA ILE A 38 -22.29 10.87 -15.41
C ILE A 38 -21.56 11.25 -16.70
N PHE A 39 -20.33 10.77 -16.91
CA PHE A 39 -19.44 11.24 -17.99
C PHE A 39 -19.31 10.30 -19.19
N MET A 40 -19.59 9.00 -19.06
CA MET A 40 -19.32 8.00 -20.11
C MET A 40 -20.59 7.32 -20.66
N GLY A 41 -21.75 7.99 -20.60
CA GLY A 41 -22.98 7.51 -21.23
C GLY A 41 -23.73 6.42 -20.45
N GLY A 42 -23.52 6.33 -19.13
CA GLY A 42 -24.33 5.47 -18.27
C GLY A 42 -23.97 3.98 -18.36
N ALA A 43 -24.84 3.19 -18.99
CA ALA A 43 -24.77 1.72 -18.98
C ALA A 43 -23.54 1.18 -19.75
N ASP A 44 -23.21 1.79 -20.90
CA ASP A 44 -22.04 1.39 -21.70
C ASP A 44 -20.72 1.70 -20.96
N GLY A 45 -20.69 2.84 -20.26
CA GLY A 45 -19.58 3.19 -19.39
C GLY A 45 -19.35 2.15 -18.28
N LEU A 46 -20.44 1.63 -17.68
CA LEU A 46 -20.33 0.63 -16.61
C LEU A 46 -19.73 -0.69 -17.12
N ILE A 47 -20.11 -1.11 -18.33
CA ILE A 47 -19.54 -2.28 -18.99
C ILE A 47 -18.04 -2.06 -19.25
N GLN A 48 -17.66 -0.85 -19.67
CA GLN A 48 -16.27 -0.49 -19.89
C GLN A 48 -15.46 -0.42 -18.58
N LEU A 49 -16.05 0.03 -17.47
CA LEU A 49 -15.42 0.00 -16.14
C LEU A 49 -15.07 -1.45 -15.75
N VAL A 50 -16.01 -2.39 -15.92
CA VAL A 50 -15.80 -3.82 -15.61
C VAL A 50 -14.74 -4.45 -16.52
N SER A 51 -14.78 -4.13 -17.81
CA SER A 51 -13.78 -4.61 -18.77
C SER A 51 -12.36 -4.11 -18.42
N ASN A 52 -12.20 -2.82 -18.13
CA ASN A 52 -10.94 -2.24 -17.69
C ASN A 52 -10.48 -2.82 -16.33
N GLY A 53 -11.41 -3.12 -15.43
CA GLY A 53 -11.11 -3.80 -14.16
C GLY A 53 -10.48 -5.18 -14.40
N THR A 54 -11.03 -5.96 -15.34
CA THR A 54 -10.52 -7.29 -15.67
C THR A 54 -9.12 -7.22 -16.28
N VAL A 55 -8.88 -6.28 -17.19
CA VAL A 55 -7.55 -6.03 -17.76
C VAL A 55 -6.56 -5.55 -16.67
N SER A 56 -7.01 -4.69 -15.77
CA SER A 56 -6.19 -4.18 -14.66
C SER A 56 -5.82 -5.27 -13.65
N ILE A 57 -6.68 -6.25 -13.42
CA ILE A 57 -6.37 -7.40 -12.55
C ILE A 57 -5.33 -8.32 -13.21
N SER A 58 -5.39 -8.47 -14.54
CA SER A 58 -4.38 -9.20 -15.31
C SER A 58 -3.05 -8.43 -15.50
N SER A 59 -2.97 -7.19 -15.01
CA SER A 59 -1.75 -6.39 -15.05
C SER A 59 -0.66 -6.97 -14.14
N PHE A 60 0.58 -6.91 -14.63
CA PHE A 60 1.78 -7.33 -13.90
C PHE A 60 1.93 -6.66 -12.53
N LEU A 61 1.31 -5.50 -12.28
CA LEU A 61 1.46 -4.74 -11.03
C LEU A 61 0.92 -5.46 -9.78
N LEU A 62 -0.06 -6.35 -9.92
CA LEU A 62 -0.64 -7.07 -8.77
C LEU A 62 0.14 -8.31 -8.37
N VAL A 63 1.02 -8.82 -9.24
CA VAL A 63 1.85 -10.02 -8.99
C VAL A 63 3.00 -9.76 -8.00
N PRO A 64 3.71 -8.61 -8.04
CA PRO A 64 4.74 -8.27 -7.06
C PRO A 64 4.22 -8.20 -5.63
N VAL A 65 2.99 -7.73 -5.39
CA VAL A 65 2.45 -7.57 -4.02
C VAL A 65 2.50 -8.87 -3.20
N PRO A 66 1.88 -9.99 -3.63
CA PRO A 66 1.99 -11.26 -2.92
C PRO A 66 3.41 -11.84 -2.94
N LEU A 67 4.19 -11.64 -4.00
CA LEU A 67 5.58 -12.10 -4.05
C LEU A 67 6.47 -11.38 -3.02
N PHE A 68 6.27 -10.09 -2.80
CA PHE A 68 6.97 -9.31 -1.77
C PHE A 68 6.57 -9.75 -0.35
N ILE A 69 5.28 -10.05 -0.14
CA ILE A 69 4.80 -10.61 1.12
C ILE A 69 5.44 -11.99 1.36
N LEU A 70 5.42 -12.87 0.35
CA LEU A 70 6.06 -14.19 0.42
C LEU A 70 7.56 -14.10 0.69
N MET A 71 8.26 -13.17 0.03
CA MET A 71 9.68 -12.93 0.27
C MET A 71 9.94 -12.47 1.71
N GLY A 72 9.09 -11.58 2.24
CA GLY A 72 9.14 -11.19 3.64
C GLY A 72 8.99 -12.38 4.58
N GLU A 73 8.00 -13.24 4.34
CA GLU A 73 7.75 -14.44 5.14
C GLU A 73 8.94 -15.41 5.12
N ILE A 74 9.55 -15.61 3.94
CA ILE A 74 10.76 -16.43 3.78
C ILE A 74 11.93 -15.82 4.57
N PHE A 75 12.14 -14.51 4.51
CA PHE A 75 13.21 -13.84 5.25
C PHE A 75 13.05 -13.97 6.76
N PHE A 76 11.80 -13.96 7.24
CA PHE A 76 11.49 -14.18 8.64
C PHE A 76 11.79 -15.62 9.06
N HIS A 77 11.21 -16.60 8.36
CA HIS A 77 11.38 -18.01 8.69
C HIS A 77 12.81 -18.53 8.48
N ALA A 78 13.59 -17.94 7.57
CA ALA A 78 15.00 -18.27 7.37
C ALA A 78 15.92 -17.74 8.48
N GLY A 79 15.42 -16.94 9.44
CA GLY A 79 16.22 -16.32 10.50
C GLY A 79 17.18 -15.23 10.00
N LEU A 80 17.06 -14.82 8.73
CA LEU A 80 17.79 -13.68 8.17
C LEU A 80 17.46 -12.40 8.93
N ALA A 81 16.19 -12.27 9.34
CA ALA A 81 15.72 -11.08 10.03
C ALA A 81 16.51 -10.82 11.33
N VAL A 82 16.69 -11.86 12.15
CA VAL A 82 17.48 -11.81 13.40
C VAL A 82 18.95 -11.51 13.13
N ARG A 83 19.53 -12.05 12.05
CA ARG A 83 20.93 -11.76 11.67
C ARG A 83 21.13 -10.29 11.31
N VAL A 84 20.17 -9.68 10.62
CA VAL A 84 20.20 -8.25 10.30
C VAL A 84 20.13 -7.41 11.57
N PHE A 85 19.24 -7.75 12.51
CA PHE A 85 19.17 -7.07 13.81
C PHE A 85 20.49 -7.14 14.58
N ASN A 86 21.11 -8.32 14.67
CA ASN A 86 22.40 -8.49 15.37
C ASN A 86 23.53 -7.70 14.68
N ALA A 87 23.54 -7.64 13.35
CA ALA A 87 24.50 -6.84 12.60
C ALA A 87 24.31 -5.33 12.86
N LEU A 88 23.06 -4.86 12.90
CA LEU A 88 22.74 -3.47 13.24
C LEU A 88 23.11 -3.15 14.69
N ASP A 89 22.84 -4.04 15.66
CA ASP A 89 23.20 -3.80 17.07
C ASP A 89 24.73 -3.77 17.26
N ALA A 90 25.47 -4.60 16.53
CA ALA A 90 26.93 -4.53 16.51
C ALA A 90 27.46 -3.18 15.98
N VAL A 91 26.80 -2.59 14.98
CA VAL A 91 27.15 -1.26 14.44
C VAL A 91 26.83 -0.15 15.44
N PHE A 92 25.74 -0.27 16.19
CA PHE A 92 25.27 0.77 17.13
C PHE A 92 25.64 0.54 18.60
N GLY A 93 26.38 -0.53 18.92
CA GLY A 93 26.60 -1.04 20.29
C GLY A 93 27.22 -0.06 21.30
N GLY A 94 27.79 1.06 20.84
CA GLY A 94 28.40 2.10 21.69
C GLY A 94 27.57 3.38 21.90
N ILE A 95 26.41 3.53 21.24
CA ILE A 95 25.71 4.82 21.20
C ILE A 95 24.65 4.92 22.31
N ARG A 96 24.66 6.04 23.05
CA ARG A 96 23.60 6.38 24.04
C ARG A 96 22.29 6.64 23.28
N GLY A 97 21.25 5.85 23.55
CA GLY A 97 19.98 5.87 22.79
C GLY A 97 19.87 4.80 21.69
N ARG A 98 20.74 3.77 21.69
CA ARG A 98 20.80 2.76 20.61
C ARG A 98 19.48 2.08 20.25
N LEU A 99 18.55 1.89 21.19
CA LEU A 99 17.26 1.24 20.92
C LEU A 99 16.42 2.01 19.90
N SER A 100 16.40 3.35 19.98
CA SER A 100 15.65 4.18 19.03
C SER A 100 16.27 4.15 17.64
N TYR A 101 17.60 4.23 17.56
CA TYR A 101 18.32 4.10 16.29
C TYR A 101 18.13 2.71 15.69
N LEU A 102 18.24 1.65 16.50
CA LEU A 102 17.98 0.28 16.07
C LEU A 102 16.59 0.13 15.47
N CYS A 103 15.54 0.55 16.17
CA CYS A 103 14.16 0.47 15.67
C CYS A 103 13.97 1.19 14.32
N VAL A 104 14.47 2.43 14.18
CA VAL A 104 14.30 3.19 12.94
C VAL A 104 15.12 2.59 11.80
N THR A 105 16.37 2.20 12.08
CA THR A 105 17.27 1.65 11.04
C THR A 105 16.83 0.26 10.61
N SER A 106 16.46 -0.61 11.55
CA SER A 106 15.92 -1.93 11.25
C SER A 106 14.61 -1.80 10.48
N GLY A 107 13.67 -0.96 10.94
CA GLY A 107 12.42 -0.70 10.24
C GLY A 107 12.64 -0.22 8.80
N THR A 108 13.63 0.65 8.59
CA THR A 108 13.99 1.14 7.25
C THR A 108 14.59 0.04 6.37
N VAL A 109 15.51 -0.78 6.90
CA VAL A 109 16.11 -1.90 6.18
C VAL A 109 15.08 -2.98 5.83
N PHE A 110 14.14 -3.28 6.73
CA PHE A 110 13.06 -4.22 6.43
C PHE A 110 12.05 -3.64 5.45
N ALA A 111 11.77 -2.33 5.51
CA ALA A 111 10.90 -1.67 4.55
C ALA A 111 11.47 -1.68 3.13
N THR A 112 12.78 -1.51 2.97
CA THR A 112 13.43 -1.58 1.65
C THR A 112 13.52 -3.00 1.12
N LEU A 113 13.71 -4.00 1.98
CA LEU A 113 13.76 -5.40 1.57
C LEU A 113 12.37 -5.94 1.21
N THR A 114 11.36 -5.70 2.06
CA THR A 114 10.02 -6.26 1.88
C THR A 114 9.12 -5.44 0.98
N GLY A 115 9.49 -4.18 0.66
CA GLY A 115 8.74 -3.29 -0.23
C GLY A 115 7.31 -2.99 0.23
N THR A 116 6.90 -3.46 1.41
CA THR A 116 5.54 -3.42 1.92
C THR A 116 5.55 -3.01 3.39
N SER A 117 4.80 -1.96 3.70
CA SER A 117 4.71 -1.41 5.06
C SER A 117 4.12 -2.41 6.05
N MET A 118 3.13 -3.21 5.62
CA MET A 118 2.50 -4.24 6.44
C MET A 118 3.49 -5.34 6.90
N ALA A 119 4.35 -5.83 6.00
CA ALA A 119 5.33 -6.87 6.34
C ALA A 119 6.38 -6.37 7.34
N SER A 120 6.83 -5.11 7.17
CA SER A 120 7.78 -4.48 8.10
C SER A 120 7.20 -4.32 9.51
N THR A 121 5.93 -3.92 9.63
CA THR A 121 5.26 -3.84 10.93
C THR A 121 5.04 -5.19 11.60
N ALA A 122 4.67 -6.24 10.83
CA ALA A 122 4.48 -7.58 11.39
C ALA A 122 5.78 -8.15 11.96
N MET A 123 6.90 -8.00 11.24
CA MET A 123 8.21 -8.45 11.71
C MET A 123 8.64 -7.75 12.99
N MET A 124 8.53 -6.42 13.03
CA MET A 124 8.95 -5.63 14.17
C MET A 124 8.07 -5.88 15.41
N GLY A 125 6.76 -6.10 15.21
CA GLY A 125 5.83 -6.49 16.28
C GLY A 125 6.01 -7.93 16.78
N SER A 126 6.65 -8.81 16.01
CA SER A 126 6.96 -10.19 16.45
C SER A 126 8.30 -10.31 17.21
N MET A 127 9.18 -9.32 17.08
CA MET A 127 10.51 -9.30 17.70
C MET A 127 10.62 -8.39 18.92
N LEU A 128 9.70 -7.44 19.09
CA LEU A 128 9.53 -6.62 20.30
C LEU A 128 8.56 -7.30 21.27
#